data_AF-A0A3N5GU50-F1
#
_entry.id   AF-A0A3N5GU50-F1
#
_cell.length_a   1.000
_cell.length_b   1.000
_cell.length_c   1.000
_cell.angle_alpha   90.00
_cell.angle_beta   90.00
_cell.angle_gamma   90.00
#
_symmetry.space_group_name_H-M   'P 1'
#
loop_
_entity.id
_entity.type
_entity.pdbx_description
1 polymer ?
#
loop_
_entity_poly.entity_id
_entity_poly.type
_entity_poly.pdbx_seq_one_letter_code
_entity_poly.pdbx_strand_id
1 'polypeptide(L)'
;MRQLVQAAIDAANAGQTAQAKQYLKQALTENPNDVDGWLVLAAIIEDPARKRQCLQRALSLDPTNQIARDELLEMDRAAMGGAPAPSIPARPVESNAPQPGSRQMDISRPLGGSPVPAQPQRASQSQSVYQPQPAPQFKPVAQSKPVPQPQPAAAPAAKVLKFHFPLWMRIILCGSAAGSVLFIPFAIMNPDMLMGVFIPLLFLYGAWMISVRVEVSNTGIRVAQLFGGGEIGWDEIARLESNTLKRRLTLFNKNGQKLHVTNQVSGYPQIIEILRQKRPDLFGMAAPASYYASSPYTGMGQQVTPAFTGSKVFKKSFFKRYASVIIGIIVIPIGLPGLWNNSTENLIGGIIFMLVGLYLILAPFFSIHQIKVEPGQLTIEATFNEDRFRPDQIANISMKTARGRRGSATNFVALQTAEGKTISLLGFDGGEEILYGTLVNWWNSQRK
;
A
#
# COMPACT_ATOMS: atom_id res chain seq x y z
N MET A 1 29.16 -17.54 -15.76
CA MET A 1 28.47 -16.24 -15.50
C MET A 1 27.09 -16.46 -14.88
N ARG A 2 26.04 -16.83 -15.65
CA ARG A 2 24.80 -17.42 -15.07
C ARG A 2 25.07 -18.67 -14.23
N GLN A 3 26.15 -19.40 -14.55
CA GLN A 3 26.56 -20.61 -13.83
C GLN A 3 26.92 -20.39 -12.35
N LEU A 4 27.45 -19.22 -11.94
CA LEU A 4 27.77 -18.98 -10.52
C LEU A 4 26.51 -18.66 -9.71
N VAL A 5 25.59 -17.88 -10.28
CA VAL A 5 24.27 -17.63 -9.67
C VAL A 5 23.44 -18.90 -9.65
N GLN A 6 23.48 -19.71 -10.71
CA GLN A 6 22.80 -21.00 -10.77
C GLN A 6 23.38 -21.98 -9.74
N ALA A 7 24.71 -22.07 -9.62
CA ALA A 7 25.36 -22.88 -8.59
C ALA A 7 25.02 -22.40 -7.17
N ALA A 8 24.84 -21.08 -6.98
CA ALA A 8 24.36 -20.55 -5.70
C ALA A 8 22.89 -20.89 -5.42
N ILE A 9 22.03 -20.91 -6.44
CA ILE A 9 20.63 -21.35 -6.34
C ILE A 9 20.59 -22.85 -5.98
N ASP A 10 21.37 -23.68 -6.66
CA ASP A 10 21.43 -25.12 -6.43
C ASP A 10 21.97 -25.42 -5.01
N ALA A 11 23.01 -24.71 -4.57
CA ALA A 11 23.53 -24.81 -3.21
C ALA A 11 22.54 -24.30 -2.14
N ALA A 12 21.76 -23.26 -2.44
CA ALA A 12 20.71 -22.76 -1.54
C ALA A 12 19.56 -23.77 -1.42
N ASN A 13 19.14 -24.39 -2.52
CA ASN A 13 18.13 -25.44 -2.54
C ASN A 13 18.59 -26.71 -1.80
N ALA A 14 19.90 -27.00 -1.81
CA ALA A 14 20.52 -28.08 -1.05
C ALA A 14 20.72 -27.75 0.46
N GLY A 15 20.28 -26.58 0.94
CA GLY A 15 20.44 -26.14 2.33
C GLY A 15 21.87 -25.70 2.69
N GLN A 16 22.76 -25.55 1.70
CA GLN A 16 24.17 -25.20 1.89
C GLN A 16 24.37 -23.68 1.84
N THR A 17 23.73 -22.99 2.78
CA THR A 17 23.66 -21.52 2.91
C THR A 17 25.03 -20.83 2.90
N ALA A 18 26.07 -21.49 3.44
CA ALA A 18 27.43 -20.94 3.49
C ALA A 18 28.14 -20.97 2.13
N GLN A 19 28.01 -22.06 1.37
CA GLN A 19 28.59 -22.19 0.03
C GLN A 19 27.85 -21.28 -0.96
N ALA A 20 26.52 -21.21 -0.88
CA ALA A 20 25.72 -20.30 -1.69
C ALA A 20 26.15 -18.83 -1.52
N LYS A 21 26.42 -18.39 -0.28
CA LYS A 21 26.95 -17.04 0.01
C LYS A 21 28.33 -16.81 -0.61
N GLN A 22 29.21 -17.80 -0.64
CA GLN A 22 30.52 -17.68 -1.28
C GLN A 22 30.39 -17.53 -2.80
N TYR A 23 29.58 -18.37 -3.46
CA TYR A 23 29.34 -18.27 -4.89
C TYR A 23 28.69 -16.92 -5.27
N LEU A 24 27.74 -16.43 -4.47
CA LEU A 24 27.13 -15.12 -4.67
C LEU A 24 28.10 -13.97 -4.45
N LYS A 25 28.97 -14.05 -3.45
CA LYS A 25 30.00 -13.03 -3.22
C LYS A 25 30.94 -12.93 -4.42
N GLN A 26 31.35 -14.07 -4.98
CA GLN A 26 32.20 -14.10 -6.17
C GLN A 26 31.46 -13.56 -7.40
N ALA A 27 30.22 -13.99 -7.63
CA ALA A 27 29.37 -13.51 -8.72
C ALA A 27 29.13 -11.99 -8.67
N LEU A 28 28.85 -11.44 -7.49
CA LEU A 28 28.62 -10.00 -7.29
C LEU A 28 29.90 -9.16 -7.27
N THR A 29 31.06 -9.78 -7.05
CA THR A 29 32.36 -9.11 -7.21
C THR A 29 32.69 -8.95 -8.69
N GLU A 30 32.38 -9.96 -9.51
CA GLU A 30 32.58 -9.93 -10.96
C GLU A 30 31.54 -9.07 -11.68
N ASN A 31 30.28 -9.10 -11.23
CA ASN A 31 29.22 -8.23 -11.76
C ASN A 31 28.36 -7.61 -10.64
N PRO A 32 28.68 -6.37 -10.22
CA PRO A 32 27.94 -5.67 -9.18
C PRO A 32 26.50 -5.28 -9.56
N ASN A 33 26.14 -5.37 -10.85
CA ASN A 33 24.85 -4.92 -11.40
C ASN A 33 23.88 -6.07 -11.68
N ASP A 34 24.17 -7.30 -11.22
CA ASP A 34 23.32 -8.46 -11.45
C ASP A 34 22.13 -8.51 -10.48
N VAL A 35 20.93 -8.24 -11.00
CA VAL A 35 19.68 -8.17 -10.22
C VAL A 35 19.35 -9.52 -9.58
N ASP A 36 19.51 -10.62 -10.32
CA ASP A 36 19.16 -11.97 -9.85
C ASP A 36 20.08 -12.41 -8.71
N GLY A 37 21.37 -12.10 -8.80
CA GLY A 37 22.33 -12.33 -7.72
C GLY A 37 21.95 -11.60 -6.41
N TRP A 38 21.53 -10.33 -6.50
CA TRP A 38 21.09 -9.59 -5.31
C TRP A 38 19.79 -10.14 -4.69
N LEU A 39 18.87 -10.65 -5.51
CA LEU A 39 17.63 -11.30 -5.05
C LEU A 39 17.91 -12.62 -4.32
N VAL A 40 18.73 -13.49 -4.92
CA VAL A 40 19.08 -14.78 -4.30
C VAL A 40 19.86 -14.55 -3.00
N LEU A 41 20.74 -13.54 -2.95
CA LEU A 41 21.43 -13.16 -1.71
C LEU A 41 20.45 -12.70 -0.62
N ALA A 42 19.40 -11.95 -0.98
CA ALA A 42 18.37 -11.52 -0.04
C ALA A 42 17.54 -12.70 0.52
N ALA A 43 17.28 -13.72 -0.29
CA ALA A 43 16.55 -14.92 0.15
C ALA A 43 17.32 -15.75 1.19
N ILE A 44 18.66 -15.76 1.11
CA ILE A 44 19.56 -16.59 1.92
C ILE A 44 20.02 -15.88 3.21
N ILE A 45 19.89 -14.56 3.29
CA ILE A 45 20.27 -13.77 4.47
C ILE A 45 19.11 -13.76 5.49
N GLU A 46 19.40 -14.27 6.69
CA GLU A 46 18.45 -14.26 7.82
C GLU A 46 18.36 -12.92 8.54
N ASP A 47 19.42 -12.10 8.50
CA ASP A 47 19.43 -10.78 9.13
C ASP A 47 18.51 -9.79 8.36
N PRO A 48 17.42 -9.30 8.97
CA PRO A 48 16.45 -8.44 8.31
C PRO A 48 17.01 -7.05 7.93
N ALA A 49 18.12 -6.61 8.54
CA ALA A 49 18.78 -5.37 8.14
C ALA A 49 19.54 -5.54 6.82
N ARG A 50 20.36 -6.60 6.73
CA ARG A 50 21.15 -6.93 5.53
C ARG A 50 20.29 -7.40 4.36
N LYS A 51 19.24 -8.17 4.62
CA LYS A 51 18.26 -8.59 3.61
C LYS A 51 17.62 -7.38 2.93
N ARG A 52 17.22 -6.37 3.69
CA ARG A 52 16.64 -5.13 3.16
C ARG A 52 17.64 -4.35 2.29
N GLN A 53 18.92 -4.30 2.66
CA GLN A 53 19.95 -3.66 1.84
C GLN A 53 20.10 -4.34 0.47
N CYS A 54 20.07 -5.68 0.44
CA CYS A 54 20.17 -6.45 -0.81
C CYS A 54 18.97 -6.19 -1.73
N LEU A 55 17.75 -6.18 -1.17
CA LEU A 55 16.53 -5.86 -1.92
C LEU A 55 16.51 -4.42 -2.45
N GLN A 56 16.96 -3.45 -1.64
CA GLN A 56 17.09 -2.06 -2.09
C GLN A 56 18.12 -1.91 -3.21
N ARG A 57 19.22 -2.68 -3.17
CA ARG A 57 20.20 -2.72 -4.24
C ARG A 57 19.61 -3.30 -5.53
N ALA A 58 18.88 -4.41 -5.44
CA ALA A 58 18.15 -4.98 -6.58
C ALA A 58 17.17 -3.96 -7.20
N LEU A 59 16.40 -3.25 -6.39
CA LEU A 59 15.47 -2.20 -6.87
C LEU A 59 16.15 -0.96 -7.44
N SER A 60 17.39 -0.67 -7.02
CA SER A 60 18.17 0.42 -7.61
C SER A 60 18.65 0.08 -9.02
N LEU A 61 18.82 -1.21 -9.32
CA LEU A 61 19.26 -1.73 -10.62
C LEU A 61 18.06 -1.98 -11.55
N ASP A 62 17.00 -2.63 -11.04
CA ASP A 62 15.73 -2.82 -11.72
C ASP A 62 14.56 -2.31 -10.86
N PRO A 63 14.13 -1.05 -11.09
CA PRO A 63 13.00 -0.49 -10.36
C PRO A 63 11.69 -1.22 -10.60
N THR A 64 11.54 -1.98 -11.68
CA THR A 64 10.29 -2.67 -12.04
C THR A 64 10.18 -4.08 -11.48
N ASN A 65 11.23 -4.59 -10.83
CA ASN A 65 11.24 -5.93 -10.26
C ASN A 65 10.16 -6.09 -9.17
N GLN A 66 9.18 -6.96 -9.43
CA GLN A 66 8.05 -7.17 -8.53
C GLN A 66 8.46 -7.95 -7.28
N ILE A 67 9.35 -8.94 -7.42
CA ILE A 67 9.80 -9.81 -6.33
C ILE A 67 10.47 -8.98 -5.23
N ALA A 68 11.42 -8.11 -5.59
CA ALA A 68 12.09 -7.27 -4.60
C ALA A 68 11.15 -6.25 -3.93
N ARG A 69 10.13 -5.75 -4.65
CA ARG A 69 9.13 -4.82 -4.10
C ARG A 69 8.23 -5.51 -3.09
N ASP A 70 7.73 -6.68 -3.45
CA ASP A 70 6.78 -7.45 -2.64
C ASP A 70 7.46 -7.96 -1.36
N GLU A 71 8.70 -8.45 -1.47
CA GLU A 71 9.45 -8.95 -0.31
C GLU A 71 9.83 -7.81 0.66
N LEU A 72 10.22 -6.64 0.14
CA LEU A 72 10.49 -5.47 0.98
C LEU A 72 9.20 -4.96 1.66
N LEU A 73 8.07 -5.03 0.96
CA LEU A 73 6.74 -4.71 1.51
C LEU A 73 6.34 -5.69 2.63
N GLU A 74 6.62 -6.98 2.50
CA GLU A 74 6.38 -7.97 3.56
C GLU A 74 7.25 -7.69 4.80
N MET A 75 8.53 -7.36 4.59
CA MET A 75 9.43 -7.00 5.68
C MET A 75 9.01 -5.72 6.41
N ASP A 76 8.44 -4.76 5.69
CA ASP A 76 7.90 -3.54 6.28
C ASP A 76 6.57 -3.81 7.00
N ARG A 77 5.74 -4.74 6.51
CA ARG A 77 4.53 -5.23 7.20
C ARG A 77 4.86 -5.90 8.53
N ALA A 78 5.84 -6.81 8.55
CA ALA A 78 6.29 -7.51 9.74
C ALA A 78 6.88 -6.53 10.78
N ALA A 79 7.60 -5.50 10.34
CA ALA A 79 8.14 -4.46 11.22
C ALA A 79 7.07 -3.55 11.83
N MET A 80 5.88 -3.45 11.23
CA MET A 80 4.74 -2.65 11.72
C MET A 80 3.72 -3.47 12.54
N GLY A 81 4.08 -4.72 12.91
CA GLY A 81 3.24 -5.61 13.71
C GLY A 81 2.06 -6.22 12.95
N GLY A 82 2.09 -6.23 11.62
CA GLY A 82 1.13 -6.96 10.80
C GLY A 82 1.43 -8.46 10.84
N ALA A 83 0.39 -9.29 10.98
CA ALA A 83 0.53 -10.73 10.81
C ALA A 83 1.06 -11.04 9.39
N PRO A 84 2.00 -11.99 9.23
CA PRO A 84 2.46 -12.40 7.91
C PRO A 84 1.25 -12.84 7.08
N ALA A 85 1.20 -12.44 5.81
CA ALA A 85 0.24 -13.07 4.90
C ALA A 85 0.55 -14.57 4.86
N PRO A 86 -0.46 -15.44 4.69
CA PRO A 86 -0.21 -16.87 4.50
C PRO A 86 0.75 -17.02 3.31
N SER A 87 2.00 -17.34 3.60
CA SER A 87 2.97 -17.75 2.62
C SER A 87 2.41 -19.00 1.97
N ILE A 88 2.07 -18.90 0.69
CA ILE A 88 1.91 -20.09 -0.14
C ILE A 88 3.28 -20.78 -0.05
N PRO A 89 3.39 -21.97 0.57
CA PRO A 89 4.63 -22.72 0.51
C PRO A 89 4.90 -22.95 -0.97
N ALA A 90 6.12 -22.64 -1.42
CA ALA A 90 6.57 -23.02 -2.75
C ALA A 90 6.22 -24.49 -2.94
N ARG A 91 5.26 -24.75 -3.84
CA ARG A 91 4.83 -26.09 -4.18
C ARG A 91 6.10 -26.84 -4.60
N PRO A 92 6.48 -27.95 -3.95
CA PRO A 92 7.49 -28.82 -4.53
C PRO A 92 7.00 -29.15 -5.93
N VAL A 93 7.86 -29.01 -6.92
CA VAL A 93 7.59 -29.49 -8.28
C VAL A 93 7.48 -31.01 -8.16
N GLU A 94 6.26 -31.48 -7.94
CA GLU A 94 5.93 -32.89 -7.84
C GLU A 94 6.01 -33.45 -9.26
N SER A 95 7.19 -34.02 -9.54
CA SER A 95 7.50 -34.74 -10.76
C SER A 95 6.56 -35.94 -10.88
N ASN A 96 5.61 -35.87 -11.81
CA ASN A 96 4.72 -36.97 -12.14
C ASN A 96 5.52 -38.16 -12.70
N ALA A 97 5.59 -39.25 -11.93
CA ALA A 97 5.76 -40.61 -12.44
C ALA A 97 4.82 -41.56 -11.65
N PRO A 98 4.11 -42.49 -12.30
CA PRO A 98 3.11 -43.32 -11.63
C PRO A 98 3.73 -44.59 -11.04
N GLN A 99 3.37 -44.94 -9.79
CA GLN A 99 3.58 -46.28 -9.24
C GLN A 99 2.25 -46.99 -8.97
N PRO A 100 2.06 -48.24 -9.45
CA PRO A 100 0.87 -49.03 -9.20
C PRO A 100 0.96 -49.87 -7.92
N GLY A 101 -0.14 -49.83 -7.15
CA GLY A 101 -0.78 -50.86 -6.35
C GLY A 101 0.01 -52.01 -5.71
N SER A 102 -0.20 -52.17 -4.40
CA SER A 102 -0.49 -53.48 -3.80
C SER A 102 -1.25 -53.32 -2.48
N ARG A 103 -2.44 -53.93 -2.46
CA ARG A 103 -3.27 -54.29 -1.31
C ARG A 103 -2.46 -55.11 -0.29
N GLN A 104 -2.74 -54.94 1.00
CA GLN A 104 -3.21 -56.05 1.85
C GLN A 104 -3.75 -55.56 3.20
N MET A 105 -4.73 -56.31 3.67
CA MET A 105 -5.62 -56.13 4.82
C MET A 105 -5.51 -57.44 5.61
N ASP A 106 -5.28 -57.40 6.94
CA ASP A 106 -5.83 -58.34 7.94
C ASP A 106 -5.34 -57.97 9.36
N ILE A 107 -6.21 -57.53 10.27
CA ILE A 107 -6.95 -58.30 11.31
C ILE A 107 -6.04 -59.04 12.31
N SER A 108 -6.05 -58.58 13.58
CA SER A 108 -6.18 -59.40 14.80
C SER A 108 -6.29 -58.53 16.07
N ARG A 109 -7.42 -58.67 16.78
CA ARG A 109 -7.72 -58.30 18.19
C ARG A 109 -7.60 -59.63 19.01
N PRO A 110 -7.79 -59.78 20.36
CA PRO A 110 -8.31 -58.80 21.33
C PRO A 110 -7.96 -58.91 22.86
N LEU A 111 -8.52 -57.94 23.62
CA LEU A 111 -9.29 -58.04 24.90
C LEU A 111 -8.60 -58.04 26.29
N GLY A 112 -9.12 -57.13 27.16
CA GLY A 112 -9.16 -57.20 28.65
C GLY A 112 -8.36 -56.08 29.32
N GLY A 113 -8.82 -55.29 30.29
CA GLY A 113 -10.06 -55.12 31.05
C GLY A 113 -9.83 -53.98 32.07
N SER A 114 -10.82 -53.14 32.36
CA SER A 114 -10.83 -52.17 33.50
C SER A 114 -11.18 -52.90 34.82
N PRO A 115 -11.09 -52.33 36.06
CA PRO A 115 -11.20 -50.91 36.45
C PRO A 115 -10.36 -50.43 37.69
N VAL A 116 -10.52 -49.13 38.00
CA VAL A 116 -10.08 -48.29 39.17
C VAL A 116 -10.84 -48.71 40.47
N PRO A 117 -10.30 -48.64 41.72
CA PRO A 117 -10.47 -47.45 42.59
C PRO A 117 -9.49 -47.16 43.77
N ALA A 118 -9.49 -45.87 44.17
CA ALA A 118 -9.51 -45.26 45.52
C ALA A 118 -8.31 -45.26 46.51
N GLN A 119 -8.01 -44.05 47.00
CA GLN A 119 -7.28 -43.69 48.23
C GLN A 119 -8.09 -43.95 49.52
N PRO A 120 -7.47 -43.88 50.72
CA PRO A 120 -7.81 -42.79 51.64
C PRO A 120 -6.66 -42.22 52.52
N GLN A 121 -7.00 -41.13 53.20
CA GLN A 121 -6.24 -40.09 53.92
C GLN A 121 -5.63 -40.49 55.29
N ARG A 122 -4.63 -39.72 55.79
CA ARG A 122 -4.67 -39.09 57.14
C ARG A 122 -3.61 -37.99 57.41
N ALA A 123 -4.10 -36.87 57.95
CA ALA A 123 -3.58 -35.90 58.96
C ALA A 123 -2.07 -35.55 59.01
N SER A 124 -1.67 -34.29 59.11
CA SER A 124 -1.84 -33.48 60.33
C SER A 124 -1.72 -31.96 60.12
N GLN A 125 -2.40 -31.24 61.00
CA GLN A 125 -2.54 -29.79 61.11
C GLN A 125 -1.30 -29.12 61.72
N SER A 126 -1.07 -27.86 61.33
CA SER A 126 -0.47 -26.85 62.22
C SER A 126 -0.88 -25.46 61.77
N GLN A 127 -1.85 -24.88 62.47
CA GLN A 127 -2.21 -23.47 62.43
C GLN A 127 -1.18 -22.68 63.24
N SER A 128 -0.56 -21.65 62.65
CA SER A 128 0.18 -20.64 63.39
C SER A 128 -0.58 -19.32 63.33
N VAL A 129 -1.03 -18.90 64.51
CA VAL A 129 -1.59 -17.60 64.85
C VAL A 129 -0.57 -16.51 64.52
N TYR A 130 -0.95 -15.48 63.78
CA TYR A 130 -0.16 -14.24 63.65
C TYR A 130 -0.94 -13.09 64.29
N GLN A 131 -0.30 -12.48 65.28
CA GLN A 131 -0.78 -11.36 66.07
C GLN A 131 -0.22 -10.06 65.46
N PRO A 132 -1.02 -9.02 65.19
CA PRO A 132 -0.54 -7.81 64.54
C PRO A 132 0.24 -6.93 65.53
N GLN A 133 1.48 -6.60 65.16
CA GLN A 133 2.39 -5.74 65.94
C GLN A 133 2.26 -4.27 65.46
N PRO A 134 2.27 -3.27 66.37
CA PRO A 134 2.01 -1.86 66.01
C PRO A 134 3.13 -1.22 65.20
N ALA A 135 2.75 -0.39 64.23
CA ALA A 135 3.65 0.31 63.32
C ALA A 135 4.62 1.29 64.02
N PRO A 136 5.91 1.34 63.64
CA PRO A 136 6.81 2.40 64.08
C PRO A 136 6.49 3.74 63.39
N GLN A 137 6.47 4.80 64.18
CA GLN A 137 6.24 6.19 63.79
C GLN A 137 7.27 6.68 62.75
N PHE A 138 6.77 7.26 61.66
CA PHE A 138 7.58 7.99 60.69
C PHE A 138 8.04 9.34 61.28
N LYS A 139 9.36 9.55 61.37
CA LYS A 139 9.97 10.89 61.48
C LYS A 139 10.09 11.50 60.07
N PRO A 140 9.81 12.80 59.86
CA PRO A 140 9.97 13.42 58.55
C PRO A 140 11.47 13.56 58.22
N VAL A 141 11.94 12.81 57.22
CA VAL A 141 13.26 13.04 56.63
C VAL A 141 13.12 14.19 55.63
N ALA A 142 14.00 15.17 55.77
CA ALA A 142 14.11 16.36 54.93
C ALA A 142 14.06 16.04 53.44
N GLN A 143 13.38 16.92 52.70
CA GLN A 143 13.24 16.89 51.24
C GLN A 143 14.61 16.72 50.56
N SER A 144 14.87 15.54 50.03
CA SER A 144 15.94 15.33 49.06
C SER A 144 15.44 15.80 47.70
N LYS A 145 16.27 16.60 47.02
CA LYS A 145 16.04 17.12 45.67
C LYS A 145 15.59 16.00 44.71
N PRO A 146 14.74 16.28 43.71
CA PRO A 146 14.30 15.27 42.75
C PRO A 146 15.50 14.65 42.04
N VAL A 147 15.71 13.36 42.27
CA VAL A 147 16.55 12.51 41.43
C VAL A 147 15.93 12.54 40.02
N PRO A 148 16.69 12.82 38.95
CA PRO A 148 16.19 12.66 37.59
C PRO A 148 15.68 11.24 37.42
N GLN A 149 14.38 11.08 37.20
CA GLN A 149 13.80 9.80 36.84
C GLN A 149 14.57 9.25 35.63
N PRO A 150 14.98 7.98 35.64
CA PRO A 150 15.42 7.33 34.42
C PRO A 150 14.29 7.48 33.40
N GLN A 151 14.57 8.23 32.32
CA GLN A 151 13.73 8.22 31.13
C GLN A 151 13.38 6.75 30.83
N PRO A 152 12.11 6.41 30.64
CA PRO A 152 11.75 5.11 30.12
C PRO A 152 12.62 4.88 28.89
N ALA A 153 13.48 3.87 28.95
CA ALA A 153 14.33 3.47 27.85
C ALA A 153 13.45 3.47 26.60
N ALA A 154 13.83 4.30 25.63
CA ALA A 154 13.10 4.51 24.41
C ALA A 154 12.60 3.15 23.91
N ALA A 155 11.26 3.01 23.83
CA ALA A 155 10.64 1.92 23.11
C ALA A 155 11.39 1.77 21.78
N PRO A 156 11.76 0.55 21.35
CA PRO A 156 12.61 0.35 20.18
C PRO A 156 12.04 1.16 19.04
N ALA A 157 12.83 2.12 18.55
CA ALA A 157 12.39 3.18 17.66
C ALA A 157 11.47 2.62 16.58
N ALA A 158 10.16 2.86 16.74
CA ALA A 158 9.14 2.39 15.81
C ALA A 158 9.56 2.88 14.42
N LYS A 159 9.77 1.93 13.50
CA LYS A 159 10.37 2.24 12.20
C LYS A 159 9.41 3.10 11.39
N VAL A 160 9.65 4.41 11.36
CA VAL A 160 8.83 5.37 10.62
C VAL A 160 9.09 5.19 9.12
N LEU A 161 8.07 4.81 8.35
CA LEU A 161 8.18 4.80 6.89
C LEU A 161 8.06 6.25 6.39
N LYS A 162 9.12 6.73 5.73
CA LYS A 162 9.21 8.08 5.20
C LYS A 162 9.00 8.08 3.70
N PHE A 163 7.89 8.65 3.27
CA PHE A 163 7.57 8.77 1.86
C PHE A 163 7.92 10.17 1.34
N HIS A 164 8.59 10.21 0.18
CA HIS A 164 9.14 11.44 -0.40
C HIS A 164 8.52 11.76 -1.76
N PHE A 165 8.66 13.00 -2.21
CA PHE A 165 8.47 13.32 -3.62
C PHE A 165 9.52 12.62 -4.49
N PRO A 166 9.19 12.30 -5.76
CA PRO A 166 10.08 11.56 -6.65
C PRO A 166 11.40 12.30 -6.88
N LEU A 167 12.47 11.52 -7.00
CA LEU A 167 13.87 11.99 -7.02
C LEU A 167 14.12 13.02 -8.13
N TRP A 168 13.54 12.82 -9.32
CA TRP A 168 13.70 13.74 -10.45
C TRP A 168 13.07 15.12 -10.23
N MET A 169 11.91 15.24 -9.53
CA MET A 169 11.37 16.57 -9.19
C MET A 169 12.28 17.27 -8.20
N ARG A 170 12.84 16.55 -7.23
CA ARG A 170 13.81 17.10 -6.28
C ARG A 170 15.07 17.57 -7.01
N ILE A 171 15.55 16.83 -8.00
CA ILE A 171 16.69 17.22 -8.84
C ILE A 171 16.39 18.46 -9.67
N ILE A 172 15.29 18.49 -10.43
CA ILE A 172 14.93 19.65 -11.26
C ILE A 172 14.81 20.90 -10.39
N LEU A 173 14.20 20.75 -9.22
CA LEU A 173 13.95 21.83 -8.29
C LEU A 173 15.22 22.35 -7.61
N CYS A 174 16.10 21.45 -7.17
CA CYS A 174 17.43 21.81 -6.67
C CYS A 174 18.29 22.43 -7.78
N GLY A 175 18.20 21.91 -9.02
CA GLY A 175 18.90 22.45 -10.19
C GLY A 175 18.40 23.85 -10.55
N SER A 176 17.08 24.07 -10.57
CA SER A 176 16.50 25.41 -10.80
C SER A 176 16.84 26.37 -9.66
N ALA A 177 16.85 25.91 -8.41
CA ALA A 177 17.26 26.75 -7.28
C ALA A 177 18.75 27.12 -7.34
N ALA A 178 19.63 26.19 -7.70
CA ALA A 178 21.06 26.46 -7.89
C ALA A 178 21.30 27.44 -9.05
N GLY A 179 20.64 27.23 -10.19
CA GLY A 179 20.69 28.17 -11.33
C GLY A 179 20.15 29.56 -10.96
N SER A 180 19.13 29.61 -10.12
CA SER A 180 18.55 30.87 -9.60
C SER A 180 19.55 31.64 -8.73
N VAL A 181 20.26 30.96 -7.83
CA VAL A 181 21.30 31.57 -6.97
C VAL A 181 22.44 32.16 -7.81
N LEU A 182 22.79 31.53 -8.94
CA LEU A 182 23.83 32.03 -9.85
C LEU A 182 23.34 33.20 -10.73
N PHE A 183 22.05 33.25 -11.08
CA PHE A 183 21.48 34.29 -11.93
C PHE A 183 21.18 35.60 -11.20
N ILE A 184 20.82 35.53 -9.91
CA ILE A 184 20.53 36.71 -9.07
C ILE A 184 21.65 37.78 -9.09
N PRO A 185 22.94 37.46 -8.88
CA PRO A 185 24.00 38.48 -8.92
C PRO A 185 24.18 39.09 -10.32
N PHE A 186 24.01 38.31 -11.40
CA PHE A 186 24.05 38.80 -12.78
C PHE A 186 22.91 39.78 -13.09
N ALA A 187 21.71 39.49 -12.58
CA ALA A 187 20.55 40.38 -12.74
C ALA A 187 20.66 41.66 -11.90
N ILE A 188 21.31 41.62 -10.73
CA ILE A 188 21.57 42.83 -9.90
C ILE A 188 22.53 43.80 -10.60
N MET A 189 23.49 43.28 -11.38
CA MET A 189 24.44 44.11 -12.14
C MET A 189 23.81 44.78 -13.38
N ASN A 190 22.60 44.38 -13.79
CA ASN A 190 21.92 44.89 -14.98
C ASN A 190 20.52 45.43 -14.59
N PRO A 191 20.36 46.74 -14.33
CA PRO A 191 19.14 47.30 -13.75
C PRO A 191 17.88 47.15 -14.62
N ASP A 192 18.04 47.01 -15.94
CA ASP A 192 16.93 46.74 -16.88
C ASP A 192 16.34 45.33 -16.73
N MET A 193 17.05 44.42 -16.03
CA MET A 193 16.67 43.03 -15.79
C MET A 193 16.04 42.77 -14.41
N LEU A 194 15.63 43.80 -13.65
CA LEU A 194 15.01 43.64 -12.33
C LEU A 194 13.80 42.69 -12.31
N MET A 195 12.98 42.67 -13.37
CA MET A 195 11.89 41.70 -13.52
C MET A 195 12.37 40.24 -13.67
N GLY A 196 13.61 40.05 -14.11
CA GLY A 196 14.29 38.76 -14.24
C GLY A 196 14.72 38.13 -12.91
N VAL A 197 14.67 38.87 -11.79
CA VAL A 197 14.96 38.33 -10.43
C VAL A 197 13.74 37.62 -9.83
N PHE A 198 12.51 37.98 -10.24
CA PHE A 198 11.30 37.38 -9.69
C PHE A 198 11.13 35.92 -10.06
N ILE A 199 11.48 35.54 -11.28
CA ILE A 199 11.42 34.15 -11.77
C ILE A 199 12.33 33.22 -10.94
N PRO A 200 13.64 33.50 -10.76
CA PRO A 200 14.52 32.69 -9.93
C PRO A 200 14.11 32.69 -8.45
N LEU A 201 13.60 33.81 -7.92
CA LEU A 201 13.08 33.89 -6.56
C LEU A 201 11.81 33.03 -6.39
N LEU A 202 10.95 32.97 -7.40
CA LEU A 202 9.77 32.09 -7.45
C LEU A 202 10.18 30.61 -7.57
N PHE A 203 11.24 30.28 -8.31
CA PHE A 203 11.81 28.92 -8.36
C PHE A 203 12.45 28.51 -7.03
N LEU A 204 13.20 29.40 -6.37
CA LEU A 204 13.73 29.19 -5.02
C LEU A 204 12.59 29.00 -3.99
N TYR A 205 11.55 29.82 -4.07
CA TYR A 205 10.36 29.70 -3.22
C TYR A 205 9.60 28.39 -3.49
N GLY A 206 9.42 28.01 -4.76
CA GLY A 206 8.86 26.73 -5.16
C GLY A 206 9.70 25.55 -4.68
N ALA A 207 11.03 25.69 -4.68
CA ALA A 207 11.97 24.71 -4.14
C ALA A 207 11.81 24.51 -2.64
N TRP A 208 11.60 25.61 -1.94
CA TRP A 208 11.30 25.64 -0.52
C TRP A 208 9.93 25.02 -0.18
N MET A 209 8.91 25.22 -1.01
CA MET A 209 7.51 24.82 -0.73
C MET A 209 7.22 23.32 -0.92
N ILE A 210 8.08 22.54 -1.60
CA ILE A 210 7.79 21.13 -1.98
C ILE A 210 8.36 20.09 -0.99
N SER A 211 8.96 20.51 0.13
CA SER A 211 9.40 19.58 1.19
C SER A 211 8.24 19.05 2.04
N VAL A 212 7.20 18.50 1.39
CA VAL A 212 6.15 17.74 2.05
C VAL A 212 6.67 16.33 2.29
N ARG A 213 6.71 15.94 3.57
CA ARG A 213 7.03 14.57 3.99
C ARG A 213 5.78 13.93 4.55
N VAL A 214 5.46 12.74 4.07
CA VAL A 214 4.42 11.92 4.69
C VAL A 214 5.14 10.82 5.45
N GLU A 215 4.99 10.85 6.77
CA GLU A 215 5.55 9.88 7.69
C GLU A 215 4.40 9.01 8.20
N VAL A 216 4.50 7.71 8.00
CA VAL A 216 3.53 6.73 8.52
C VAL A 216 4.19 6.02 9.68
N SER A 217 3.59 6.13 10.86
CA SER A 217 4.08 5.53 12.10
C SER A 217 3.07 4.49 12.63
N ASN A 218 3.45 3.78 13.69
CA ASN A 218 2.53 2.87 14.38
C ASN A 218 1.37 3.60 15.08
N THR A 219 1.50 4.90 15.38
CA THR A 219 0.51 5.70 16.10
C THR A 219 -0.43 6.47 15.17
N GLY A 220 0.03 6.87 13.99
CA GLY A 220 -0.79 7.62 13.05
C GLY A 220 -0.11 7.97 11.73
N ILE A 221 -0.73 8.91 11.01
CA ILE A 221 -0.18 9.51 9.80
C ILE A 221 0.20 10.94 10.12
N ARG A 222 1.47 11.29 9.86
CA ARG A 222 1.98 12.65 9.99
C ARG A 222 2.31 13.18 8.61
N VAL A 223 1.77 14.36 8.29
CA VAL A 223 2.17 15.13 7.12
C VAL A 223 2.94 16.32 7.62
N ALA A 224 4.24 16.36 7.39
CA ALA A 224 5.06 17.53 7.66
C ALA A 224 5.17 18.36 6.38
N GLN A 225 4.65 19.58 6.39
CA GLN A 225 4.92 20.59 5.37
C GLN A 225 5.62 21.79 6.03
N LEU A 226 6.23 22.64 5.20
CA LEU A 226 7.11 23.70 5.68
C LEU A 226 6.40 24.79 6.51
N PHE A 227 5.11 25.05 6.24
CA PHE A 227 4.30 26.08 6.90
C PHE A 227 3.10 25.51 7.67
N GLY A 228 3.17 24.23 8.02
CA GLY A 228 2.09 23.53 8.69
C GLY A 228 2.24 22.03 8.49
N GLY A 229 2.16 21.29 9.58
CA GLY A 229 2.08 19.85 9.54
C GLY A 229 0.97 19.41 10.48
N GLY A 230 0.27 18.36 10.09
CA GLY A 230 -0.74 17.74 10.93
C GLY A 230 -0.36 16.30 11.19
N GLU A 231 -0.65 15.84 12.38
CA GLU A 231 -0.63 14.43 12.74
C GLU A 231 -2.06 14.03 13.08
N ILE A 232 -2.47 12.87 12.61
CA ILE A 232 -3.74 12.27 12.99
C ILE A 232 -3.47 10.84 13.45
N GLY A 233 -3.93 10.53 14.66
CA GLY A 233 -3.86 9.17 15.19
C GLY A 233 -4.73 8.22 14.37
N TRP A 234 -4.36 6.94 14.30
CA TRP A 234 -5.17 5.96 13.55
C TRP A 234 -6.61 5.87 14.07
N ASP A 235 -6.81 5.99 15.37
CA ASP A 235 -8.08 5.93 16.11
C ASP A 235 -8.94 7.21 16.00
N GLU A 236 -8.32 8.31 15.58
CA GLU A 236 -8.93 9.63 15.44
C GLU A 236 -9.58 9.82 14.06
N ILE A 237 -9.18 9.05 13.05
CA ILE A 237 -9.70 9.19 11.68
C ILE A 237 -11.19 8.80 11.66
N ALA A 238 -12.07 9.76 11.40
CA ALA A 238 -13.50 9.51 11.30
C ALA A 238 -13.94 9.19 9.86
N ARG A 239 -13.35 9.87 8.86
CA ARG A 239 -13.77 9.78 7.47
C ARG A 239 -12.64 10.04 6.49
N LEU A 240 -12.74 9.43 5.31
CA LEU A 240 -11.88 9.67 4.14
C LEU A 240 -12.64 10.41 3.04
N GLU A 241 -11.96 11.32 2.37
CA GLU A 241 -12.44 11.94 1.13
C GLU A 241 -11.30 12.06 0.13
N SER A 242 -11.42 11.42 -1.02
CA SER A 242 -10.47 11.61 -2.11
C SER A 242 -10.87 12.81 -2.95
N ASN A 243 -9.92 13.71 -3.19
CA ASN A 243 -10.09 14.83 -4.10
C ASN A 243 -9.19 14.63 -5.32
N THR A 244 -9.78 14.08 -6.39
CA THR A 244 -9.08 13.76 -7.64
C THR A 244 -8.58 15.01 -8.36
N LEU A 245 -9.32 16.12 -8.30
CA LEU A 245 -8.93 17.42 -8.89
C LEU A 245 -7.70 18.01 -8.19
N LYS A 246 -7.73 18.06 -6.85
CA LYS A 246 -6.64 18.58 -6.01
C LYS A 246 -5.53 17.56 -5.74
N ARG A 247 -5.65 16.33 -6.29
CA ARG A 247 -4.64 15.26 -6.20
C ARG A 247 -4.22 14.95 -4.76
N ARG A 248 -5.20 14.84 -3.87
CA ARG A 248 -4.98 14.61 -2.44
C ARG A 248 -6.12 13.84 -1.80
N LEU A 249 -5.78 12.98 -0.86
CA LEU A 249 -6.68 12.34 0.09
C LEU A 249 -6.81 13.24 1.33
N THR A 250 -8.03 13.48 1.78
CA THR A 250 -8.31 14.23 3.00
C THR A 250 -8.82 13.27 4.07
N LEU A 251 -8.09 13.23 5.18
CA LEU A 251 -8.45 12.51 6.40
C LEU A 251 -9.16 13.50 7.32
N PHE A 252 -10.35 13.15 7.80
CA PHE A 252 -11.11 13.94 8.77
C PHE A 252 -10.96 13.31 10.14
N ASN A 253 -10.57 14.11 11.13
CA ASN A 253 -10.63 13.73 12.54
C ASN A 253 -12.10 13.76 13.02
N LYS A 254 -12.44 13.03 14.09
CA LYS A 254 -13.70 13.14 14.85
C LYS A 254 -14.03 14.59 15.23
N ASN A 255 -13.02 15.41 15.46
CA ASN A 255 -13.16 16.82 15.81
C ASN A 255 -13.32 17.76 14.59
N GLY A 256 -13.43 17.21 13.37
CA GLY A 256 -13.59 17.99 12.14
C GLY A 256 -12.28 18.57 11.56
N GLN A 257 -11.14 18.33 12.19
CA GLN A 257 -9.82 18.70 11.65
C GLN A 257 -9.50 17.91 10.38
N LYS A 258 -8.84 18.54 9.42
CA LYS A 258 -8.54 17.96 8.10
C LYS A 258 -7.04 17.78 7.92
N LEU A 259 -6.60 16.56 7.65
CA LEU A 259 -5.24 16.26 7.24
C LEU A 259 -5.21 15.92 5.75
N HIS A 260 -4.39 16.64 4.99
CA HIS A 260 -4.26 16.46 3.54
C HIS A 260 -3.03 15.62 3.20
N VAL A 261 -3.25 14.44 2.61
CA VAL A 261 -2.21 13.55 2.11
C VAL A 261 -2.20 13.63 0.58
N THR A 262 -1.09 14.06 -0.03
CA THR A 262 -1.01 14.12 -1.50
C THR A 262 -0.87 12.73 -2.12
N ASN A 263 -1.49 12.53 -3.28
CA ASN A 263 -1.39 11.28 -4.04
C ASN A 263 -0.17 11.22 -4.99
N GLN A 264 0.68 12.26 -4.97
CA GLN A 264 1.87 12.37 -5.83
C GLN A 264 3.15 11.85 -5.15
N VAL A 265 3.08 11.52 -3.87
CA VAL A 265 4.20 10.99 -3.09
C VAL A 265 4.58 9.58 -3.56
N SER A 266 5.88 9.29 -3.59
CA SER A 266 6.37 7.95 -3.93
C SER A 266 5.87 6.93 -2.91
N GLY A 267 5.37 5.80 -3.36
CA GLY A 267 4.84 4.78 -2.43
C GLY A 267 3.43 5.07 -1.91
N TYR A 268 2.69 5.99 -2.54
CA TYR A 268 1.29 6.24 -2.19
C TYR A 268 0.41 4.98 -2.10
N PRO A 269 0.52 3.98 -3.01
CA PRO A 269 -0.21 2.71 -2.84
C PRO A 269 0.09 2.00 -1.51
N GLN A 270 1.31 2.08 -0.99
CA GLN A 270 1.69 1.50 0.30
C GLN A 270 1.05 2.24 1.47
N ILE A 271 0.90 3.58 1.38
CA ILE A 271 0.20 4.37 2.40
C ILE A 271 -1.27 3.93 2.49
N ILE A 272 -1.93 3.75 1.35
CA ILE A 272 -3.33 3.30 1.30
C ILE A 272 -3.47 1.87 1.82
N GLU A 273 -2.53 0.99 1.50
CA GLU A 273 -2.47 -0.37 2.02
C GLU A 273 -2.39 -0.40 3.55
N ILE A 274 -1.48 0.40 4.14
CA ILE A 274 -1.33 0.51 5.60
C ILE A 274 -2.60 1.09 6.23
N LEU A 275 -3.17 2.14 5.63
CA LEU A 275 -4.42 2.77 6.10
C LEU A 275 -5.58 1.76 6.09
N ARG A 276 -5.70 0.93 5.06
CA ARG A 276 -6.72 -0.12 4.98
C ARG A 276 -6.55 -1.17 6.07
N GLN A 277 -5.31 -1.58 6.36
CA GLN A 277 -5.03 -2.58 7.39
C GLN A 277 -5.30 -2.05 8.80
N LYS A 278 -4.92 -0.80 9.09
CA LYS A 278 -5.13 -0.20 10.42
C LYS A 278 -6.58 0.22 10.66
N ARG A 279 -7.28 0.65 9.60
CA ARG A 279 -8.68 1.13 9.66
C ARG A 279 -9.53 0.50 8.54
N PRO A 280 -9.81 -0.82 8.61
CA PRO A 280 -10.60 -1.53 7.59
C PRO A 280 -12.05 -1.04 7.53
N ASP A 281 -12.55 -0.46 8.62
CA ASP A 281 -13.88 0.14 8.75
C ASP A 281 -14.12 1.31 7.78
N LEU A 282 -13.09 2.11 7.51
CA LEU A 282 -13.15 3.22 6.55
C LEU A 282 -13.38 2.75 5.10
N PHE A 283 -13.19 1.45 4.84
CA PHE A 283 -13.30 0.83 3.54
C PHE A 283 -14.42 -0.22 3.48
N GLY A 284 -15.49 -0.03 4.24
CA GLY A 284 -16.72 -0.85 4.13
C GLY A 284 -16.71 -2.17 4.88
N MET A 285 -15.79 -2.39 5.83
CA MET A 285 -15.97 -3.43 6.84
C MET A 285 -16.77 -2.87 8.03
N ALA A 286 -17.44 -3.76 8.78
CA ALA A 286 -17.91 -3.41 10.13
C ALA A 286 -16.70 -3.01 11.02
N ALA A 287 -16.87 -1.97 11.85
CA ALA A 287 -15.85 -1.61 12.83
C ALA A 287 -15.60 -2.79 13.78
N PRO A 288 -14.34 -3.09 14.16
CA PRO A 288 -14.06 -4.16 15.10
C PRO A 288 -14.79 -3.91 16.42
N ALA A 289 -15.46 -4.93 16.95
CA ALA A 289 -16.30 -4.84 18.16
C ALA A 289 -15.57 -4.29 19.40
N SER A 290 -14.23 -4.31 19.40
CA SER A 290 -13.39 -3.71 20.44
C SER A 290 -13.59 -2.18 20.62
N TYR A 291 -14.24 -1.50 19.67
CA TYR A 291 -14.59 -0.08 19.78
C TYR A 291 -15.88 0.22 20.55
N TYR A 292 -16.73 -0.79 20.79
CA TYR A 292 -18.00 -0.67 21.53
C TYR A 292 -17.99 -1.43 22.86
N ALA A 293 -16.82 -1.86 23.34
CA ALA A 293 -16.66 -2.72 24.52
C ALA A 293 -16.99 -2.05 25.88
N SER A 294 -17.78 -0.97 25.92
CA SER A 294 -18.30 -0.36 27.15
C SER A 294 -19.80 -0.61 27.39
N SER A 295 -20.46 -1.46 26.60
CA SER A 295 -21.84 -1.87 26.90
C SER A 295 -21.85 -3.11 27.82
N PRO A 296 -22.45 -3.07 29.02
CA PRO A 296 -22.31 -4.12 30.04
C PRO A 296 -23.12 -5.40 29.76
N TYR A 297 -23.58 -5.61 28.52
CA TYR A 297 -24.37 -6.78 28.13
C TYR A 297 -23.78 -7.43 26.88
N THR A 298 -22.68 -8.18 27.03
CA THR A 298 -22.36 -9.27 26.10
C THR A 298 -21.45 -10.29 26.76
N GLY A 299 -22.07 -11.28 27.40
CA GLY A 299 -21.42 -12.54 27.73
C GLY A 299 -21.29 -13.42 26.48
N MET A 300 -20.23 -14.22 26.44
CA MET A 300 -19.94 -15.31 25.49
C MET A 300 -19.45 -14.89 24.08
N GLY A 301 -18.12 -14.68 23.97
CA GLY A 301 -17.25 -15.60 23.22
C GLY A 301 -17.47 -15.87 21.72
N GLN A 302 -18.23 -15.08 20.97
CA GLN A 302 -18.22 -15.17 19.51
C GLN A 302 -17.20 -14.19 18.92
N GLN A 303 -16.16 -14.73 18.26
CA GLN A 303 -15.35 -13.98 17.30
C GLN A 303 -16.26 -13.57 16.14
N VAL A 304 -16.92 -12.42 16.26
CA VAL A 304 -17.66 -11.83 15.13
C VAL A 304 -16.62 -11.33 14.13
N THR A 305 -16.37 -12.11 13.09
CA THR A 305 -15.60 -11.67 11.94
C THR A 305 -16.23 -10.41 11.38
N PRO A 306 -15.45 -9.34 11.09
CA PRO A 306 -16.01 -8.15 10.45
C PRO A 306 -16.47 -8.52 9.04
N ALA A 307 -17.76 -8.75 8.87
CA ALA A 307 -18.37 -8.94 7.56
C ALA A 307 -18.31 -7.61 6.77
N PHE A 308 -18.14 -7.71 5.45
CA PHE A 308 -18.27 -6.56 4.56
C PHE A 308 -19.71 -6.02 4.66
N THR A 309 -19.87 -4.74 5.01
CA THR A 309 -21.18 -4.17 5.31
C THR A 309 -21.80 -3.53 4.08
N GLY A 310 -22.90 -4.13 3.61
CA GLY A 310 -23.78 -3.57 2.59
C GLY A 310 -23.24 -3.61 1.16
N SER A 311 -23.98 -2.96 0.25
CA SER A 311 -23.56 -2.75 -1.14
C SER A 311 -22.97 -1.35 -1.32
N LYS A 312 -21.79 -1.22 -1.95
CA LYS A 312 -21.21 0.08 -2.32
C LYS A 312 -21.19 0.27 -3.82
N VAL A 313 -21.62 1.45 -4.27
CA VAL A 313 -21.63 1.82 -5.68
C VAL A 313 -20.65 2.96 -5.94
N PHE A 314 -19.73 2.76 -6.85
CA PHE A 314 -18.78 3.75 -7.33
C PHE A 314 -19.18 4.15 -8.74
N LYS A 315 -19.42 5.44 -8.97
CA LYS A 315 -19.75 5.98 -10.30
C LYS A 315 -18.57 6.77 -10.83
N LYS A 316 -18.39 6.82 -12.15
CA LYS A 316 -17.39 7.68 -12.78
C LYS A 316 -17.85 9.13 -12.71
N SER A 317 -16.93 10.05 -12.43
CA SER A 317 -17.24 11.47 -12.38
C SER A 317 -17.89 11.95 -13.66
N PHE A 318 -18.92 12.78 -13.57
CA PHE A 318 -19.64 13.33 -14.74
C PHE A 318 -18.67 13.91 -15.77
N PHE A 319 -17.74 14.76 -15.34
CA PHE A 319 -16.73 15.34 -16.21
C PHE A 319 -15.80 14.28 -16.81
N LYS A 320 -15.41 13.25 -16.04
CA LYS A 320 -14.57 12.15 -16.55
C LYS A 320 -15.31 11.22 -17.51
N ARG A 321 -16.65 11.20 -17.46
CA ARG A 321 -17.50 10.42 -18.36
C ARG A 321 -17.83 11.18 -19.64
N TYR A 322 -18.17 12.46 -19.54
CA TYR A 322 -18.74 13.22 -20.66
C TYR A 322 -17.85 14.35 -21.21
N ALA A 323 -16.67 14.62 -20.65
CA ALA A 323 -15.79 15.67 -21.20
C ALA A 323 -15.40 15.40 -22.65
N SER A 324 -15.13 14.16 -23.03
CA SER A 324 -14.82 13.84 -24.43
C SER A 324 -16.03 14.07 -25.34
N VAL A 325 -17.25 13.79 -24.89
CA VAL A 325 -18.48 14.08 -25.65
C VAL A 325 -18.63 15.57 -25.90
N ILE A 326 -18.45 16.40 -24.85
CA ILE A 326 -18.52 17.86 -24.98
C ILE A 326 -17.48 18.36 -25.98
N ILE A 327 -16.24 17.88 -25.89
CA ILE A 327 -15.18 18.23 -26.85
C ILE A 327 -15.55 17.76 -28.26
N GLY A 328 -16.04 16.53 -28.42
CA GLY A 328 -16.44 16.00 -29.72
C GLY A 328 -17.57 16.82 -30.37
N ILE A 329 -18.56 17.26 -29.60
CA ILE A 329 -19.64 18.14 -30.06
C ILE A 329 -19.10 19.50 -30.52
N ILE A 330 -18.03 20.01 -29.89
CA ILE A 330 -17.38 21.27 -30.30
C ILE A 330 -16.49 21.07 -31.53
N VAL A 331 -15.84 19.92 -31.65
CA VAL A 331 -14.88 19.62 -32.74
C VAL A 331 -15.59 19.41 -34.08
N ILE A 332 -16.76 18.77 -34.08
CA ILE A 332 -17.53 18.47 -35.31
C ILE A 332 -17.86 19.74 -36.12
N PRO A 333 -18.43 20.82 -35.53
CA PRO A 333 -18.72 22.05 -36.25
C PRO A 333 -17.49 22.73 -36.86
N ILE A 334 -16.31 22.58 -36.25
CA ILE A 334 -15.06 23.17 -36.75
C ILE A 334 -14.65 22.53 -38.09
N GLY A 335 -14.97 21.25 -38.30
CA GLY A 335 -14.70 20.53 -39.55
C GLY A 335 -15.67 20.82 -40.69
N LEU A 336 -16.88 21.32 -40.40
CA LEU A 336 -17.95 21.52 -41.39
C LEU A 336 -17.57 22.46 -42.56
N PRO A 337 -16.88 23.61 -42.36
CA PRO A 337 -16.48 24.48 -43.46
C PRO A 337 -15.54 23.80 -44.46
N GLY A 338 -14.75 22.82 -44.01
CA GLY A 338 -13.85 22.05 -44.87
C GLY A 338 -14.59 21.17 -45.89
N LEU A 339 -15.83 20.76 -45.59
CA LEU A 339 -16.67 19.95 -46.49
C LEU A 339 -17.34 20.76 -47.61
N TRP A 340 -17.49 22.07 -47.40
CA TRP A 340 -18.07 22.98 -48.40
C TRP A 340 -17.02 23.65 -49.30
N ASN A 341 -15.74 23.44 -49.01
CA ASN A 341 -14.65 24.01 -49.79
C ASN A 341 -14.21 23.04 -50.90
N ASN A 342 -13.94 23.56 -52.10
CA ASN A 342 -13.55 22.77 -53.26
C ASN A 342 -12.07 22.29 -53.23
N SER A 343 -11.29 22.71 -52.23
CA SER A 343 -9.90 22.27 -52.04
C SER A 343 -9.83 20.90 -51.36
N THR A 344 -9.13 19.95 -52.00
CA THR A 344 -8.94 18.58 -51.48
C THR A 344 -8.30 18.54 -50.09
N GLU A 345 -7.38 19.45 -49.78
CA GLU A 345 -6.72 19.56 -48.47
C GLU A 345 -7.72 19.89 -47.35
N ASN A 346 -8.65 20.81 -47.61
CA ASN A 346 -9.67 21.23 -46.64
C ASN A 346 -10.76 20.17 -46.47
N LEU A 347 -11.09 19.44 -47.53
CA LEU A 347 -11.99 18.29 -47.48
C LEU A 347 -11.44 17.19 -46.56
N ILE A 348 -10.16 16.83 -46.73
CA ILE A 348 -9.49 15.81 -45.90
C ILE A 348 -9.45 16.28 -44.45
N GLY A 349 -9.07 17.53 -44.19
CA GLY A 349 -9.07 18.10 -42.84
C GLY A 349 -10.45 18.06 -42.18
N GLY A 350 -11.50 18.44 -42.91
CA GLY A 350 -12.89 18.39 -42.44
C GLY A 350 -13.33 16.98 -42.06
N ILE A 351 -13.04 15.97 -42.89
CA ILE A 351 -13.34 14.56 -42.60
C ILE A 351 -12.60 14.09 -41.35
N ILE A 352 -11.32 14.45 -41.17
CA ILE A 352 -10.54 14.10 -39.98
C ILE A 352 -11.19 14.69 -38.72
N PHE A 353 -11.56 15.97 -38.72
CA PHE A 353 -12.24 16.59 -37.59
C PHE A 353 -13.57 15.90 -37.26
N MET A 354 -14.35 15.52 -38.28
CA MET A 354 -15.60 14.76 -38.10
C MET A 354 -15.36 13.39 -37.48
N LEU A 355 -14.38 12.62 -37.97
CA LEU A 355 -14.05 11.30 -37.44
C LEU A 355 -13.51 11.38 -36.00
N VAL A 356 -12.64 12.35 -35.72
CA VAL A 356 -12.12 12.59 -34.37
C VAL A 356 -13.25 13.01 -33.42
N GLY A 357 -14.12 13.92 -33.84
CA GLY A 357 -15.26 14.36 -33.06
C GLY A 357 -16.24 13.23 -32.76
N LEU A 358 -16.57 12.41 -33.78
CA LEU A 358 -17.40 11.22 -33.63
C LEU A 358 -16.77 10.20 -32.67
N TYR A 359 -15.47 9.94 -32.81
CA TYR A 359 -14.73 9.07 -31.90
C TYR A 359 -14.80 9.58 -30.45
N LEU A 360 -14.61 10.88 -30.23
CA LEU A 360 -14.69 11.48 -28.89
C LEU A 360 -16.08 11.39 -28.25
N ILE A 361 -17.14 11.41 -29.07
CA ILE A 361 -18.54 11.19 -28.65
C ILE A 361 -18.80 9.72 -28.33
N LEU A 362 -18.32 8.78 -29.15
CA LEU A 362 -18.61 7.35 -29.01
C LEU A 362 -17.74 6.63 -27.97
N ALA A 363 -16.46 6.98 -27.86
CA ALA A 363 -15.51 6.36 -26.93
C ALA A 363 -16.00 6.22 -25.46
N PRO A 364 -16.65 7.22 -24.83
CA PRO A 364 -17.09 7.11 -23.45
C PRO A 364 -18.22 6.10 -23.23
N PHE A 365 -18.97 5.72 -24.26
CA PHE A 365 -20.03 4.70 -24.14
C PHE A 365 -19.44 3.31 -23.87
N PHE A 366 -18.28 3.00 -24.44
CA PHE A 366 -17.56 1.74 -24.22
C PHE A 366 -16.70 1.74 -22.95
N SER A 367 -16.62 2.87 -22.24
CA SER A 367 -15.86 2.97 -21.00
C SER A 367 -16.67 2.49 -19.80
N ILE A 368 -16.00 1.84 -18.86
CA ILE A 368 -16.57 1.51 -17.54
C ILE A 368 -17.01 2.82 -16.88
N HIS A 369 -18.27 2.87 -16.43
CA HIS A 369 -18.86 4.05 -15.78
C HIS A 369 -19.31 3.78 -14.35
N GLN A 370 -19.50 2.53 -13.95
CA GLN A 370 -19.99 2.21 -12.61
C GLN A 370 -19.46 0.86 -12.14
N ILE A 371 -19.20 0.76 -10.83
CA ILE A 371 -18.83 -0.48 -10.16
C ILE A 371 -19.74 -0.64 -8.96
N LYS A 372 -20.41 -1.79 -8.86
CA LYS A 372 -21.20 -2.18 -7.69
C LYS A 372 -20.47 -3.30 -6.97
N VAL A 373 -20.17 -3.10 -5.69
CA VAL A 373 -19.56 -4.09 -4.81
C VAL A 373 -20.66 -4.59 -3.89
N GLU A 374 -21.08 -5.84 -4.08
CA GLU A 374 -22.07 -6.53 -3.26
C GLU A 374 -21.40 -7.70 -2.53
N PRO A 375 -21.88 -8.16 -1.37
CA PRO A 375 -21.19 -9.18 -0.57
C PRO A 375 -20.75 -10.42 -1.37
N GLY A 376 -21.58 -10.93 -2.28
CA GLY A 376 -21.26 -12.12 -3.09
C GLY A 376 -20.77 -11.87 -4.51
N GLN A 377 -20.81 -10.63 -5.02
CA GLN A 377 -20.47 -10.34 -6.42
C GLN A 377 -19.96 -8.91 -6.62
N LEU A 378 -19.06 -8.78 -7.59
CA LEU A 378 -18.58 -7.50 -8.10
C LEU A 378 -19.15 -7.28 -9.51
N THR A 379 -19.95 -6.25 -9.69
CA THR A 379 -20.51 -5.89 -11.00
C THR A 379 -19.80 -4.67 -11.55
N ILE A 380 -19.22 -4.81 -12.75
CA ILE A 380 -18.57 -3.74 -13.49
C ILE A 380 -19.47 -3.38 -14.67
N GLU A 381 -20.00 -2.15 -14.66
CA GLU A 381 -20.95 -1.66 -15.65
C GLU A 381 -20.27 -0.68 -16.62
N ALA A 382 -20.34 -1.01 -17.90
CA ALA A 382 -20.15 -0.11 -19.03
C ALA A 382 -21.51 0.15 -19.69
N THR A 383 -21.60 1.15 -20.57
CA THR A 383 -22.91 1.60 -21.07
C THR A 383 -23.63 0.53 -21.90
N PHE A 384 -22.88 -0.39 -22.50
CA PHE A 384 -23.39 -1.49 -23.33
C PHE A 384 -23.00 -2.88 -22.82
N ASN A 385 -22.26 -2.97 -21.71
CA ASN A 385 -21.80 -4.25 -21.19
C ASN A 385 -21.84 -4.28 -19.66
N GLU A 386 -22.20 -5.42 -19.09
CA GLU A 386 -22.21 -5.64 -17.64
C GLU A 386 -21.43 -6.93 -17.36
N ASP A 387 -20.26 -6.78 -16.76
CA ASP A 387 -19.42 -7.91 -16.36
C ASP A 387 -19.61 -8.18 -14.87
N ARG A 388 -19.99 -9.42 -14.52
CA ARG A 388 -20.15 -9.87 -13.13
C ARG A 388 -19.03 -10.81 -12.75
N PHE A 389 -18.35 -10.50 -11.66
CA PHE A 389 -17.25 -11.30 -11.14
C PHE A 389 -17.60 -11.84 -9.76
N ARG A 390 -17.42 -13.14 -9.59
CA ARG A 390 -17.42 -13.76 -8.27
C ARG A 390 -16.02 -13.63 -7.63
N PRO A 391 -15.90 -13.66 -6.29
CA PRO A 391 -14.61 -13.50 -5.61
C PRO A 391 -13.53 -14.51 -6.03
N ASP A 392 -13.92 -15.73 -6.39
CA ASP A 392 -13.06 -16.82 -6.86
C ASP A 392 -12.45 -16.57 -8.25
N GLN A 393 -13.12 -15.78 -9.09
CA GLN A 393 -12.65 -15.44 -10.44
C GLN A 393 -11.61 -14.31 -10.43
N ILE A 394 -11.31 -13.74 -9.27
CA ILE A 394 -10.34 -12.66 -9.11
C ILE A 394 -9.06 -13.24 -8.51
N ALA A 395 -7.97 -13.15 -9.26
CA ALA A 395 -6.65 -13.61 -8.84
C ALA A 395 -5.97 -12.62 -7.90
N ASN A 396 -6.03 -11.33 -8.23
CA ASN A 396 -5.35 -10.27 -7.49
C ASN A 396 -6.00 -8.90 -7.71
N ILE A 397 -5.98 -8.05 -6.69
CA ILE A 397 -6.40 -6.65 -6.75
C ILE A 397 -5.24 -5.80 -6.24
N SER A 398 -4.69 -4.95 -7.11
CA SER A 398 -3.51 -4.13 -6.78
C SER A 398 -3.73 -2.68 -7.18
N MET A 399 -3.23 -1.73 -6.38
CA MET A 399 -3.16 -0.33 -6.80
C MET A 399 -1.82 -0.08 -7.49
N LYS A 400 -1.86 0.42 -8.72
CA LYS A 400 -0.67 0.75 -9.51
C LYS A 400 -0.58 2.25 -9.75
N THR A 401 0.64 2.74 -9.91
CA THR A 401 0.91 4.14 -10.24
C THR A 401 1.52 4.22 -11.64
N ALA A 402 0.80 4.84 -12.58
CA ALA A 402 1.34 5.24 -13.88
C ALA A 402 1.88 6.67 -13.79
N ARG A 403 3.06 6.92 -14.36
CA ARG A 403 3.67 8.26 -14.37
C ARG A 403 3.67 8.81 -15.78
N GLY A 404 3.06 9.98 -15.98
CA GLY A 404 3.04 10.64 -17.28
C GLY A 404 4.39 11.27 -17.65
N ARG A 405 4.55 11.70 -18.90
CA ARG A 405 5.77 12.39 -19.40
C ARG A 405 6.12 13.66 -18.62
N ARG A 406 5.12 14.39 -18.13
CA ARG A 406 5.27 15.56 -17.23
C ARG A 406 5.45 15.16 -15.76
N GLY A 407 5.59 13.87 -15.47
CA GLY A 407 5.97 13.34 -14.17
C GLY A 407 4.88 13.26 -13.09
N SER A 408 3.66 13.66 -13.42
CA SER A 408 2.49 13.45 -12.57
C SER A 408 2.18 11.96 -12.42
N ALA A 409 1.96 11.54 -11.18
CA ALA A 409 1.51 10.20 -10.84
C ALA A 409 -0.01 10.10 -10.97
N THR A 410 -0.49 9.07 -11.66
CA THR A 410 -1.89 8.68 -11.76
C THR A 410 -2.02 7.30 -11.14
N ASN A 411 -2.74 7.21 -10.03
CA ASN A 411 -2.99 5.94 -9.35
C ASN A 411 -4.27 5.32 -9.94
N PHE A 412 -4.27 4.02 -10.17
CA PHE A 412 -5.41 3.26 -10.69
C PHE A 412 -5.47 1.89 -10.02
N VAL A 413 -6.66 1.29 -9.99
CA VAL A 413 -6.85 -0.06 -9.45
C VAL A 413 -6.76 -1.05 -10.59
N ALA A 414 -5.82 -1.99 -10.50
CA ALA A 414 -5.66 -3.08 -11.45
C ALA A 414 -6.24 -4.36 -10.84
N LEU A 415 -7.32 -4.85 -11.44
CA LEU A 415 -7.97 -6.11 -11.11
C LEU A 415 -7.47 -7.18 -12.08
N GLN A 416 -6.83 -8.21 -11.57
CA GLN A 416 -6.38 -9.36 -12.34
C GLN A 416 -7.36 -10.51 -12.12
N THR A 417 -7.97 -10.98 -13.20
CA THR A 417 -8.84 -12.16 -13.20
C THR A 417 -8.01 -13.44 -13.13
N ALA A 418 -8.63 -14.54 -12.69
CA ALA A 418 -8.02 -15.88 -12.68
C ALA A 418 -7.60 -16.35 -14.09
N GLU A 419 -8.23 -15.81 -15.12
CA GLU A 419 -7.93 -16.05 -16.53
C GLU A 419 -6.74 -15.21 -17.05
N GLY A 420 -6.13 -14.37 -16.21
CA GLY A 420 -4.99 -13.51 -16.58
C GLY A 420 -5.36 -12.17 -17.21
N LYS A 421 -6.65 -11.89 -17.48
CA LYS A 421 -7.12 -10.59 -17.96
C LYS A 421 -6.96 -9.53 -16.86
N THR A 422 -6.29 -8.42 -17.18
CA THR A 422 -6.14 -7.27 -16.27
C THR A 422 -7.10 -6.13 -16.65
N ILE A 423 -7.97 -5.75 -15.72
CA ILE A 423 -8.93 -4.66 -15.87
C ILE A 423 -8.41 -3.45 -15.08
N SER A 424 -8.23 -2.31 -15.76
CA SER A 424 -7.78 -1.06 -15.14
C SER A 424 -8.97 -0.16 -14.80
N LEU A 425 -9.12 0.17 -13.51
CA LEU A 425 -10.20 0.98 -12.98
C LEU A 425 -9.65 2.36 -12.58
N LEU A 426 -10.14 3.42 -13.26
CA LEU A 426 -9.69 4.80 -13.08
C LEU A 426 -10.84 5.80 -13.33
N GLY A 427 -10.87 6.87 -12.55
CA GLY A 427 -11.76 8.02 -12.73
C GLY A 427 -13.06 7.97 -11.95
N PHE A 428 -13.11 7.18 -10.87
CA PHE A 428 -14.31 7.01 -10.05
C PHE A 428 -14.47 8.13 -9.02
N ASP A 429 -15.72 8.53 -8.79
CA ASP A 429 -16.13 9.41 -7.71
C ASP A 429 -15.85 8.73 -6.37
N GLY A 430 -15.28 9.47 -5.43
CA GLY A 430 -14.72 8.93 -4.19
C GLY A 430 -13.25 8.51 -4.29
N GLY A 431 -12.67 8.51 -5.49
CA GLY A 431 -11.25 8.26 -5.75
C GLY A 431 -10.85 6.79 -5.75
N GLU A 432 -9.72 6.52 -6.39
CA GLU A 432 -9.19 5.16 -6.58
C GLU A 432 -8.74 4.52 -5.26
N GLU A 433 -8.47 5.33 -4.22
CA GLU A 433 -8.05 4.86 -2.90
C GLU A 433 -9.17 4.17 -2.13
N ILE A 434 -10.35 4.80 -2.11
CA ILE A 434 -11.52 4.25 -1.44
C ILE A 434 -12.02 3.03 -2.19
N LEU A 435 -12.02 3.10 -3.53
CA LEU A 435 -12.35 1.96 -4.40
C LEU A 435 -11.43 0.77 -4.12
N TYR A 436 -10.10 0.99 -4.15
CA TYR A 436 -9.11 -0.07 -3.89
C TYR A 436 -9.32 -0.72 -2.53
N GLY A 437 -9.39 0.08 -1.46
CA GLY A 437 -9.52 -0.48 -0.12
C GLY A 437 -10.84 -1.24 0.06
N THR A 438 -11.93 -0.75 -0.54
CA THR A 438 -13.24 -1.42 -0.50
C THR A 438 -13.19 -2.76 -1.24
N LEU A 439 -12.61 -2.78 -2.45
CA LEU A 439 -12.50 -4.00 -3.25
C LEU A 439 -11.64 -5.07 -2.59
N VAL A 440 -10.49 -4.70 -2.01
CA VAL A 440 -9.62 -5.67 -1.35
C VAL A 440 -10.27 -6.20 -0.07
N ASN A 441 -10.94 -5.35 0.71
CA ASN A 441 -11.65 -5.78 1.90
C ASN A 441 -12.80 -6.73 1.57
N TRP A 442 -13.59 -6.40 0.54
CA TRP A 442 -14.61 -7.28 0.00
C TRP A 442 -14.01 -8.63 -0.42
N TRP A 443 -12.98 -8.62 -1.26
CA TRP A 443 -12.35 -9.85 -1.77
C TRP A 443 -11.75 -10.72 -0.65
N ASN A 444 -11.09 -10.11 0.33
CA ASN A 444 -10.53 -10.83 1.49
C ASN A 444 -11.62 -11.40 2.41
N SER A 445 -12.78 -10.75 2.50
CA SER A 445 -13.89 -11.24 3.34
C SER A 445 -14.53 -12.51 2.80
N GLN A 446 -14.39 -12.79 1.51
CA GLN A 446 -15.02 -13.93 0.82
C GLN A 446 -14.08 -15.11 0.60
N ARG A 447 -12.79 -14.96 0.92
CA ARG A 447 -11.72 -15.97 0.70
C ARG A 447 -11.37 -16.79 1.95
N LYS A 448 -12.05 -16.56 3.06
CA LYS A 448 -11.97 -17.35 4.29
C LYS A 448 -13.13 -18.31 4.35
#